data_AF-A0A9P8FA27-F1
#
_entry.id   AF-A0A9P8FA27-F1
#
_cell.length_a   1.000
_cell.length_b   1.000
_cell.length_c   1.000
_cell.angle_alpha   90.00
_cell.angle_beta   90.00
_cell.angle_gamma   90.00
#
_symmetry.space_group_name_H-M   'P 1'
#
loop_
_entity.id
_entity.type
_entity.pdbx_description
1 polymer ?
#
loop_
_entity_poly.entity_id
_entity_poly.type
_entity_poly.pdbx_seq_one_letter_code
_entity_poly.pdbx_strand_id
1 'polypeptide(L)'
;EVCYKSGVKVVTIYAFSIENFKRSKYEVDALMDMAKVKLNQLAQHGELLHRYGARIQILGQRDLVRPDVLESIDDAVRLTSTNTKAVLNVCFPYTSRHEMTHAIRETVREYSTPLRPVNKRPFSESHIARHLRTTQLSQVQEETSADEDNTEETDDSNISAASTDDHPPSSRTSNSAHSPAFKPTKPQTVFPDPETITSDTINAHTFTHDAPPCDLLVRTSGVQRLSDFMMWQCHEHTSIVFLECLWPDFDLWQFLPVLVEWQWKQRKLNDAQAFSRTSRPLKAC
;
A
#
# COMPACT_ATOMS: atom_id res chain seq x y z
N GLU A 1 0.41 -30.27 -5.28
CA GLU A 1 0.06 -31.01 -4.05
C GLU A 1 1.18 -31.04 -3.03
N VAL A 2 2.37 -31.55 -3.40
CA VAL A 2 3.55 -31.65 -2.52
C VAL A 2 3.81 -30.35 -1.74
N CYS A 3 3.88 -29.20 -2.43
CA CYS A 3 4.10 -27.91 -1.78
C CYS A 3 3.09 -27.63 -0.65
N TYR A 4 1.79 -27.84 -0.91
CA TYR A 4 0.75 -27.60 0.09
C TYR A 4 0.81 -28.58 1.26
N LYS A 5 1.16 -29.85 1.03
CA LYS A 5 1.42 -30.82 2.11
C LYS A 5 2.61 -30.41 2.98
N SER A 6 3.62 -29.79 2.38
CA SER A 6 4.79 -29.28 3.09
C SER A 6 4.55 -27.92 3.77
N GLY A 7 3.33 -27.39 3.76
CA GLY A 7 2.97 -26.13 4.42
C GLY A 7 3.27 -24.86 3.60
N VAL A 8 3.64 -24.99 2.33
CA VAL A 8 3.82 -23.84 1.43
C VAL A 8 2.48 -23.16 1.22
N LYS A 9 2.40 -21.85 1.52
CA LYS A 9 1.15 -21.08 1.43
C LYS A 9 0.88 -20.56 0.04
N VAL A 10 1.91 -20.18 -0.71
CA VAL A 10 1.78 -19.56 -2.03
C VAL A 10 2.69 -20.29 -3.02
N VAL A 11 2.11 -20.68 -4.15
CA VAL A 11 2.85 -21.26 -5.28
C VAL A 11 2.56 -20.42 -6.50
N THR A 12 3.61 -19.95 -7.17
CA THR A 12 3.49 -19.19 -8.43
C THR A 12 4.10 -19.99 -9.58
N ILE A 13 3.32 -20.21 -10.65
CA ILE A 13 3.76 -20.94 -11.84
C ILE A 13 3.82 -20.01 -13.06
N TYR A 14 4.85 -20.16 -13.89
CA TYR A 14 4.97 -19.44 -15.15
C TYR A 14 4.36 -20.26 -16.30
N ALA A 15 3.09 -20.00 -16.62
CA ALA A 15 2.37 -20.79 -17.61
C ALA A 15 2.56 -20.27 -19.05
N PHE A 16 2.49 -18.95 -19.24
CA PHE A 16 2.64 -18.36 -20.57
C PHE A 16 3.17 -16.93 -20.48
N SER A 17 4.22 -16.64 -21.25
CA SER A 17 4.81 -15.31 -21.32
C SER A 17 4.17 -14.45 -22.40
N ILE A 18 4.13 -13.12 -22.23
CA ILE A 18 3.79 -12.19 -23.33
C ILE A 18 4.71 -12.42 -24.53
N GLU A 19 5.98 -12.76 -24.29
CA GLU A 19 6.95 -13.06 -25.35
C GLU A 19 6.59 -14.33 -26.15
N ASN A 20 5.73 -15.22 -25.62
CA ASN A 20 5.31 -16.42 -26.33
C ASN A 20 4.31 -16.15 -27.46
N PHE A 21 3.71 -14.96 -27.53
CA PHE A 21 2.93 -14.54 -28.71
C PHE A 21 3.79 -14.40 -29.98
N LYS A 22 5.13 -14.38 -29.86
CA LYS A 22 6.05 -14.41 -31.02
C LYS A 22 6.15 -15.80 -31.66
N ARG A 23 5.60 -16.84 -31.05
CA ARG A 23 5.56 -18.20 -31.63
C ARG A 23 4.51 -18.28 -32.74
N SER A 24 4.48 -19.40 -33.45
CA SER A 24 3.51 -19.61 -34.52
C SER A 24 2.07 -19.54 -33.99
N LYS A 25 1.13 -19.02 -34.80
CA LYS A 25 -0.28 -18.93 -34.42
C LYS A 25 -0.85 -20.28 -33.98
N TYR A 26 -0.50 -21.36 -34.69
CA TYR A 26 -0.91 -22.72 -34.35
C TYR A 26 -0.46 -23.13 -32.93
N GLU A 27 0.78 -22.84 -32.58
CA GLU A 27 1.31 -23.17 -31.25
C GLU A 27 0.64 -22.32 -30.16
N VAL A 28 0.45 -21.03 -30.40
CA VAL A 28 -0.25 -20.14 -29.46
C VAL A 28 -1.69 -20.59 -29.25
N ASP A 29 -2.42 -20.89 -30.32
CA ASP A 29 -3.81 -21.37 -30.24
C ASP A 29 -3.89 -22.71 -29.47
N ALA A 30 -2.97 -23.64 -29.72
CA ALA A 30 -2.90 -24.91 -28.99
C ALA A 30 -2.61 -24.72 -27.49
N LEU A 31 -1.73 -23.78 -27.14
CA LEU A 31 -1.43 -23.44 -25.73
C LEU A 31 -2.65 -22.80 -25.04
N MET A 32 -3.40 -21.95 -25.74
CA MET A 32 -4.64 -21.36 -25.25
C MET A 32 -5.74 -22.42 -25.04
N ASP A 33 -5.88 -23.37 -25.97
CA ASP A 33 -6.81 -24.50 -25.84
C ASP A 33 -6.44 -25.38 -24.64
N MET A 34 -5.15 -25.69 -24.47
CA MET A 34 -4.65 -26.43 -23.32
C MET A 34 -4.92 -25.69 -22.00
N ALA A 35 -4.69 -24.36 -21.96
CA ALA A 35 -4.96 -23.54 -20.79
C ALA A 35 -6.45 -23.59 -20.43
N LYS A 36 -7.35 -23.42 -21.41
CA LYS A 36 -8.80 -23.54 -21.23
C LYS A 36 -9.20 -24.88 -20.60
N VAL A 37 -8.73 -25.98 -21.19
CA VAL A 37 -9.02 -27.32 -20.69
C VAL A 37 -8.52 -27.50 -19.26
N LYS A 38 -7.30 -27.04 -18.95
CA LYS A 38 -6.72 -27.20 -17.62
C LYS A 38 -7.39 -26.32 -16.56
N LEU A 39 -7.77 -25.10 -16.90
CA LEU A 39 -8.53 -24.22 -15.99
C LEU A 39 -9.89 -24.81 -15.66
N ASN A 40 -10.62 -25.31 -16.67
CA ASN A 40 -11.90 -25.97 -16.46
C ASN A 40 -11.77 -27.26 -15.65
N GLN A 41 -10.73 -28.06 -15.89
CA GLN A 41 -10.43 -29.24 -15.07
C GLN A 41 -10.13 -28.86 -13.61
N LEU A 42 -9.31 -27.84 -13.38
CA LEU A 42 -8.98 -27.35 -12.03
C LEU A 42 -10.22 -26.79 -11.31
N ALA A 43 -11.10 -26.12 -12.04
CA ALA A 43 -12.32 -25.53 -11.49
C ALA A 43 -13.40 -26.59 -11.17
N GLN A 44 -13.65 -27.51 -12.08
CA GLN A 44 -14.75 -28.49 -11.98
C GLN A 44 -14.36 -29.75 -11.18
N HIS A 45 -13.13 -30.23 -11.33
CA HIS A 45 -12.62 -31.43 -10.66
C HIS A 45 -11.65 -31.06 -9.53
N GLY A 46 -11.82 -29.84 -8.99
CA GLY A 46 -10.94 -29.20 -8.02
C GLY A 46 -10.97 -29.81 -6.62
N GLU A 47 -11.13 -31.13 -6.46
CA GLU A 47 -10.94 -31.80 -5.18
C GLU A 47 -9.62 -31.36 -4.54
N LEU A 48 -8.56 -31.20 -5.34
CA LEU A 48 -7.27 -30.74 -4.85
C LEU A 48 -7.36 -29.34 -4.23
N LEU A 49 -7.91 -28.37 -4.96
CA LEU A 49 -7.97 -26.98 -4.51
C LEU A 49 -8.90 -26.83 -3.32
N HIS A 50 -10.04 -27.54 -3.33
CA HIS A 50 -10.96 -27.58 -2.20
C HIS A 50 -10.33 -28.27 -0.98
N ARG A 51 -9.67 -29.43 -1.16
CA ARG A 51 -9.00 -30.20 -0.09
C ARG A 51 -7.92 -29.40 0.61
N TYR A 52 -7.12 -28.64 -0.14
CA TYR A 52 -6.05 -27.80 0.42
C TYR A 52 -6.51 -26.37 0.75
N GLY A 53 -7.77 -26.01 0.43
CA GLY A 53 -8.28 -24.65 0.59
C GLY A 53 -7.44 -23.62 -0.19
N ALA A 54 -7.03 -23.97 -1.41
CA ALA A 54 -6.23 -23.12 -2.28
C ALA A 54 -7.12 -22.31 -3.23
N ARG A 55 -6.92 -20.98 -3.27
CA ARG A 55 -7.53 -20.11 -4.29
C ARG A 55 -6.64 -19.97 -5.51
N ILE A 56 -7.21 -19.87 -6.70
CA ILE A 56 -6.47 -19.57 -7.92
C ILE A 56 -6.49 -18.06 -8.15
N GLN A 57 -5.35 -17.50 -8.53
CA GLN A 57 -5.23 -16.15 -9.06
C GLN A 57 -4.49 -16.20 -10.40
N ILE A 58 -5.02 -15.53 -11.42
CA ILE A 58 -4.34 -15.40 -12.71
C ILE A 58 -3.66 -14.04 -12.75
N LEU A 59 -2.35 -14.04 -12.96
CA LEU A 59 -1.51 -12.85 -12.98
C LEU A 59 -1.07 -12.60 -14.42
N GLY A 60 -1.39 -11.44 -14.98
CA GLY A 60 -1.00 -11.15 -16.36
C GLY A 60 -1.90 -10.17 -17.09
N GLN A 61 -1.61 -9.99 -18.38
CA GLN A 61 -2.33 -9.08 -19.26
C GLN A 61 -3.55 -9.77 -19.87
N ARG A 62 -4.71 -9.56 -19.24
CA ARG A 62 -5.98 -10.17 -19.61
C ARG A 62 -6.43 -9.81 -21.03
N ASP A 63 -6.11 -8.61 -21.51
CA ASP A 63 -6.50 -8.15 -22.86
C ASP A 63 -5.88 -8.96 -24.00
N LEU A 64 -4.80 -9.70 -23.73
CA LEU A 64 -4.14 -10.57 -24.72
C LEU A 64 -4.73 -11.98 -24.76
N VAL A 65 -5.63 -12.32 -23.85
CA VAL A 65 -6.20 -13.66 -23.73
C VAL A 65 -7.42 -13.79 -24.62
N ARG A 66 -7.55 -14.96 -25.26
CA ARG A 66 -8.72 -15.28 -26.09
C ARG A 66 -10.01 -15.24 -25.23
N PRO A 67 -11.12 -14.65 -25.71
CA PRO A 67 -12.31 -14.43 -24.89
C PRO A 67 -12.89 -15.67 -24.20
N ASP A 68 -12.86 -16.82 -24.88
CA ASP A 68 -13.33 -18.10 -24.33
C ASP A 68 -12.41 -18.68 -23.24
N VAL A 69 -11.13 -18.30 -23.24
CA VAL A 69 -10.17 -18.64 -22.18
C VAL A 69 -10.35 -17.69 -20.99
N LEU A 70 -10.64 -16.41 -21.24
CA LEU A 70 -10.96 -15.45 -20.18
C LEU A 70 -12.17 -15.88 -19.35
N GLU A 71 -13.23 -16.38 -20.00
CA GLU A 71 -14.39 -16.93 -19.30
C GLU A 71 -13.99 -18.10 -18.37
N SER A 72 -13.15 -19.02 -18.87
CA SER A 72 -12.65 -20.14 -18.07
C SER A 72 -11.74 -19.70 -16.91
N ILE A 73 -10.97 -18.63 -17.11
CA ILE A 73 -10.18 -17.99 -16.04
C ILE A 73 -11.11 -17.45 -14.96
N ASP A 74 -12.12 -16.68 -15.34
CA ASP A 74 -13.01 -16.01 -14.41
C ASP A 74 -13.84 -17.01 -13.60
N ASP A 75 -14.29 -18.09 -14.24
CA ASP A 75 -14.93 -19.20 -13.54
C ASP A 75 -14.01 -19.87 -12.52
N ALA A 76 -12.75 -20.17 -12.90
CA ALA A 76 -11.80 -20.80 -11.99
C ALA A 76 -11.46 -19.91 -10.77
N VAL A 77 -11.26 -18.61 -10.99
CA VAL A 77 -11.00 -17.63 -9.92
C VAL A 77 -12.23 -17.49 -9.02
N ARG A 78 -13.42 -17.33 -9.61
CA ARG A 78 -14.68 -17.18 -8.88
C ARG A 78 -14.99 -18.40 -8.00
N LEU A 79 -14.89 -19.60 -8.56
CA LEU A 79 -15.18 -20.86 -7.86
C LEU A 79 -14.22 -21.13 -6.69
N THR A 80 -13.01 -20.59 -6.74
CA THR A 80 -12.00 -20.80 -5.69
C THR A 80 -11.81 -19.58 -4.78
N SER A 81 -12.60 -18.51 -4.96
CA SER A 81 -12.44 -17.23 -4.24
C SER A 81 -12.65 -17.32 -2.72
N THR A 82 -13.47 -18.27 -2.26
CA THR A 82 -13.75 -18.47 -0.82
C THR A 82 -12.62 -19.19 -0.08
N ASN A 83 -11.64 -19.74 -0.80
CA ASN A 83 -10.51 -20.45 -0.23
C ASN A 83 -9.47 -19.46 0.30
N THR A 84 -9.00 -19.68 1.54
CA THR A 84 -8.09 -18.75 2.23
C THR A 84 -6.81 -19.39 2.77
N LYS A 85 -6.67 -20.72 2.69
CA LYS A 85 -5.54 -21.43 3.30
C LYS A 85 -4.26 -21.32 2.46
N ALA A 86 -4.40 -21.33 1.14
CA ALA A 86 -3.29 -21.28 0.21
C ALA A 86 -3.66 -20.54 -1.09
N VAL A 87 -2.64 -20.20 -1.88
CA VAL A 87 -2.79 -19.47 -3.15
C VAL A 87 -1.98 -20.17 -4.25
N LEU A 88 -2.63 -20.40 -5.39
CA LEU A 88 -1.99 -20.77 -6.65
C LEU A 88 -2.04 -19.57 -7.61
N ASN A 89 -0.91 -18.92 -7.78
CA ASN A 89 -0.73 -17.87 -8.77
C ASN A 89 -0.32 -18.49 -10.12
N VAL A 90 -1.07 -18.20 -11.18
CA VAL A 90 -0.77 -18.66 -12.54
C VAL A 90 -0.45 -17.44 -13.40
N CYS A 91 0.80 -17.30 -13.80
CA CYS A 91 1.26 -16.20 -14.64
C CYS A 91 0.91 -16.46 -16.12
N PHE A 92 -0.09 -15.74 -16.64
CA PHE A 92 -0.69 -15.99 -17.96
C PHE A 92 -1.53 -14.79 -18.47
N PRO A 93 -1.20 -14.20 -19.64
CA PRO A 93 0.13 -13.96 -20.20
C PRO A 93 0.89 -12.95 -19.34
N TYR A 94 2.12 -13.27 -18.96
CA TYR A 94 2.85 -12.47 -17.96
C TYR A 94 4.27 -12.13 -18.41
N THR A 95 4.75 -10.94 -18.04
CA THR A 95 6.18 -10.61 -17.91
C THR A 95 6.38 -9.66 -16.73
N SER A 96 7.53 -9.73 -16.07
CA SER A 96 7.81 -8.91 -14.90
C SER A 96 7.91 -7.43 -15.26
N ARG A 97 8.51 -7.08 -16.41
CA ARG A 97 8.52 -5.69 -16.91
C ARG A 97 7.13 -5.14 -17.18
N HIS A 98 6.21 -5.95 -17.69
CA HIS A 98 4.83 -5.51 -17.86
C HIS A 98 4.16 -5.26 -16.50
N GLU A 99 4.32 -6.18 -15.53
CA GLU A 99 3.82 -6.00 -14.17
C GLU A 99 4.38 -4.72 -13.51
N MET A 100 5.69 -4.49 -13.58
CA MET A 100 6.31 -3.27 -13.03
C MET A 100 5.76 -2.01 -13.71
N THR A 101 5.61 -2.04 -15.03
CA THR A 101 5.02 -0.92 -15.77
C THR A 101 3.57 -0.67 -15.35
N HIS A 102 2.79 -1.73 -15.14
CA HIS A 102 1.43 -1.64 -14.62
C HIS A 102 1.43 -1.01 -13.22
N ALA A 103 2.26 -1.52 -12.30
CA ALA A 103 2.34 -1.00 -10.93
C ALA A 103 2.69 0.49 -10.87
N ILE A 104 3.65 0.93 -11.71
CA ILE A 104 4.01 2.35 -11.83
C ILE A 104 2.83 3.17 -12.37
N ARG A 105 2.12 2.67 -13.41
CA ARG A 105 0.94 3.38 -13.96
C ARG A 105 -0.19 3.51 -12.95
N GLU A 106 -0.43 2.48 -12.14
CA GLU A 106 -1.42 2.55 -11.06
C GLU A 106 -0.99 3.53 -9.97
N THR A 107 0.29 3.50 -9.57
CA THR A 107 0.85 4.48 -8.60
C THR A 107 0.65 5.91 -9.12
N VAL A 108 0.99 6.17 -10.39
CA VAL A 108 0.79 7.50 -11.00
C VAL A 108 -0.69 7.87 -11.04
N ARG A 109 -1.59 6.93 -11.34
CA ARG A 109 -3.05 7.18 -11.34
C ARG A 109 -3.56 7.53 -9.95
N GLU A 110 -3.10 6.83 -8.92
CA GLU A 110 -3.44 7.12 -7.53
C GLU A 110 -2.96 8.53 -7.14
N TYR A 111 -1.69 8.86 -7.41
CA TYR A 111 -1.10 10.16 -7.09
C TYR A 111 -1.66 11.31 -7.95
N SER A 112 -2.24 11.00 -9.10
CA SER A 112 -2.97 11.97 -9.94
C SER A 112 -4.43 12.15 -9.51
N THR A 113 -4.90 11.41 -8.50
CA THR A 113 -6.25 11.54 -7.95
C THR A 113 -6.22 12.56 -6.81
N PRO A 114 -7.07 13.61 -6.82
CA PRO A 114 -7.06 14.61 -5.77
C PRO A 114 -7.50 13.98 -4.44
N LEU A 115 -6.81 14.34 -3.37
CA LEU A 115 -7.19 13.96 -2.01
C LEU A 115 -8.61 14.43 -1.75
N ARG A 116 -9.42 13.54 -1.15
CA ARG A 116 -10.75 13.94 -0.72
C ARG A 116 -10.60 15.12 0.24
N PRO A 117 -11.42 16.19 0.09
CA PRO A 117 -11.39 17.29 1.03
C PRO A 117 -11.70 16.71 2.41
N VAL A 118 -10.69 16.69 3.28
CA VAL A 118 -10.92 16.48 4.70
C VAL A 118 -11.76 17.68 5.09
N ASN A 119 -13.05 17.48 5.33
CA ASN A 119 -13.89 18.49 5.98
C ASN A 119 -13.21 18.76 7.32
N LYS A 120 -12.32 19.77 7.34
CA LYS A 120 -11.88 20.39 8.57
C LYS A 120 -13.18 20.82 9.22
N ARG A 121 -13.61 20.10 10.26
CA ARG A 121 -14.75 20.55 11.06
C ARG A 121 -14.44 22.01 11.37
N PRO A 122 -15.33 22.97 11.03
CA PRO A 122 -15.11 24.35 11.43
C PRO A 122 -14.85 24.30 12.93
N PHE A 123 -13.78 24.98 13.37
CA PHE A 123 -13.37 24.96 14.76
C PHE A 123 -14.63 25.20 15.61
N SER A 124 -14.88 24.35 16.62
CA SER A 124 -16.09 24.53 17.41
C SER A 124 -15.96 25.82 18.19
N GLU A 125 -16.88 26.77 17.99
CA GLU A 125 -16.96 28.01 18.77
C GLU A 125 -16.99 27.73 20.28
N SER A 126 -17.56 26.58 20.67
CA SER A 126 -17.56 26.08 22.05
C SER A 126 -16.15 25.83 22.62
N HIS A 127 -15.13 25.60 21.79
CA HIS A 127 -13.74 25.45 22.23
C HIS A 127 -13.08 26.80 22.53
N ILE A 128 -13.34 27.83 21.73
CA ILE A 128 -12.88 29.20 22.04
C ILE A 128 -13.62 29.73 23.27
N ALA A 129 -14.95 29.56 23.34
CA ALA A 129 -15.73 29.97 24.49
C ALA A 129 -15.27 29.26 25.77
N ARG A 130 -14.93 27.96 25.68
CA ARG A 130 -14.37 27.21 26.81
C ARG A 130 -13.00 27.76 27.21
N HIS A 131 -12.10 28.00 26.25
CA HIS A 131 -10.77 28.51 26.54
C HIS A 131 -10.81 29.92 27.13
N LEU A 132 -11.59 30.85 26.54
CA LEU A 132 -11.80 32.20 27.06
C LEU A 132 -12.40 32.18 28.47
N ARG A 133 -13.39 31.30 28.72
CA ARG A 133 -14.01 31.16 30.05
C ARG A 133 -13.03 30.57 31.07
N THR A 134 -12.17 29.63 30.66
CA THR A 134 -11.11 29.11 31.52
C THR A 134 -10.08 30.20 31.84
N THR A 135 -9.66 31.00 30.87
CA THR A 135 -8.71 32.11 31.11
C THR A 135 -9.31 33.20 32.02
N GLN A 136 -10.60 33.53 31.86
CA GLN A 136 -11.30 34.44 32.78
C GLN A 136 -11.47 33.85 34.19
N LEU A 137 -11.78 32.56 34.32
CA LEU A 137 -11.85 31.91 35.65
C LEU A 137 -10.48 31.88 36.34
N SER A 138 -9.39 31.70 35.59
CA SER A 138 -8.03 31.79 36.14
C SER A 138 -7.70 33.19 36.64
N GLN A 139 -8.13 34.25 35.92
CA GLN A 139 -7.92 35.64 36.35
C GLN A 139 -8.75 36.01 37.60
N VAL A 140 -9.97 35.48 37.73
CA VAL A 140 -10.81 35.73 38.92
C VAL A 140 -10.30 34.99 40.16
N GLN A 141 -9.59 33.87 39.99
CA GLN A 141 -9.00 33.11 41.10
C GLN A 141 -7.75 33.79 41.69
N GLU A 142 -7.05 34.65 40.92
CA GLU A 142 -5.90 35.43 41.42
C GLU A 142 -6.31 36.75 42.11
N GLU A 143 -7.49 37.31 41.81
CA GLU A 143 -7.95 38.58 42.41
C GLU A 143 -8.72 38.44 43.73
N THR A 144 -8.95 37.22 44.24
CA THR A 144 -9.71 36.97 45.49
C THR A 144 -8.85 36.55 46.69
N SER A 145 -7.52 36.64 46.59
CA SER A 145 -6.61 36.26 47.67
C SER A 145 -5.52 37.30 47.96
N ALA A 146 -5.89 38.57 48.10
CA ALA A 146 -5.05 39.57 48.75
C ALA A 146 -5.90 40.74 49.27
N ASP A 147 -6.36 40.64 50.52
CA ASP A 147 -6.76 41.79 51.33
C ASP A 147 -5.96 41.78 52.65
N GLU A 148 -5.80 42.98 53.20
CA GLU A 148 -5.22 43.42 54.49
C GLU A 148 -3.74 43.86 54.47
N ASP A 149 -3.48 45.18 54.51
CA ASP A 149 -3.40 45.96 55.77
C ASP A 149 -3.01 47.45 55.56
N ASN A 150 -3.53 48.31 56.46
CA ASN A 150 -3.07 49.63 56.95
C ASN A 150 -3.28 51.01 56.23
N THR A 151 -4.19 51.79 56.85
CA THR A 151 -4.13 53.16 57.43
C THR A 151 -3.76 54.45 56.64
N GLU A 152 -4.59 55.48 56.94
CA GLU A 152 -4.33 56.95 57.02
C GLU A 152 -4.02 57.71 55.71
N GLU A 153 -4.34 58.99 55.47
CA GLU A 153 -5.29 60.03 55.94
C GLU A 153 -5.00 61.24 54.98
N THR A 154 -5.92 62.21 54.82
CA THR A 154 -5.72 63.57 54.21
C THR A 154 -5.45 63.69 52.69
N ASP A 155 -5.77 64.76 51.95
CA ASP A 155 -6.68 65.92 52.03
C ASP A 155 -6.60 66.64 50.66
N ASP A 156 -7.67 67.37 50.32
CA ASP A 156 -7.74 68.60 49.53
C ASP A 156 -7.22 68.76 48.06
N SER A 157 -8.21 68.92 47.17
CA SER A 157 -8.53 70.19 46.47
C SER A 157 -7.93 70.57 45.08
N ASN A 158 -8.87 71.08 44.27
CA ASN A 158 -8.81 72.26 43.38
C ASN A 158 -8.34 72.14 41.91
N ILE A 159 -9.26 72.34 40.95
CA ILE A 159 -9.66 73.60 40.23
C ILE A 159 -8.73 73.85 39.03
N SER A 160 -9.16 73.90 37.76
CA SER A 160 -9.99 74.93 37.08
C SER A 160 -10.18 74.53 35.61
N ALA A 161 -11.38 74.60 34.99
CA ALA A 161 -11.97 75.75 34.25
C ALA A 161 -11.18 76.13 32.97
N ALA A 162 -11.73 76.43 31.78
CA ALA A 162 -13.06 76.79 31.28
C ALA A 162 -13.08 76.51 29.74
N SER A 163 -14.20 76.07 29.13
CA SER A 163 -15.13 76.86 28.28
C SER A 163 -14.44 77.56 27.07
N THR A 164 -14.83 77.31 25.82
CA THR A 164 -16.06 77.86 25.19
C THR A 164 -16.59 77.03 24.01
N ASP A 165 -17.91 77.02 23.90
CA ASP A 165 -18.76 76.51 22.82
C ASP A 165 -18.59 77.27 21.48
N ASP A 166 -18.80 76.55 20.36
CA ASP A 166 -19.60 77.07 19.23
C ASP A 166 -20.07 75.92 18.31
N HIS A 167 -21.31 76.05 17.81
CA HIS A 167 -22.16 74.99 17.25
C HIS A 167 -22.12 74.94 15.68
N PRO A 168 -22.86 74.02 15.00
CA PRO A 168 -22.38 73.00 14.06
C PRO A 168 -22.25 73.43 12.57
N PRO A 169 -21.65 72.59 11.70
CA PRO A 169 -22.50 71.90 10.71
C PRO A 169 -22.02 70.49 10.23
N SER A 170 -23.00 69.65 9.92
CA SER A 170 -23.10 68.75 8.76
C SER A 170 -21.91 67.86 8.31
N SER A 171 -22.23 66.57 8.21
CA SER A 171 -21.76 65.58 7.22
C SER A 171 -20.35 64.98 7.33
N ARG A 172 -20.29 63.70 7.77
CA ARG A 172 -19.95 62.52 6.94
C ARG A 172 -19.64 61.33 7.85
N THR A 173 -20.54 60.34 7.83
CA THR A 173 -20.21 58.96 8.19
C THR A 173 -19.23 58.40 7.16
N SER A 174 -17.94 58.36 7.51
CA SER A 174 -16.95 57.58 6.76
C SER A 174 -17.08 56.11 7.16
N ASN A 175 -17.93 55.39 6.42
CA ASN A 175 -17.85 53.94 6.34
C ASN A 175 -16.54 53.56 5.66
N SER A 176 -15.47 53.36 6.41
CA SER A 176 -14.35 52.51 5.95
C SER A 176 -14.77 51.06 6.09
N ALA A 177 -15.68 50.63 5.21
CA ALA A 177 -16.00 49.24 4.98
C ALA A 177 -14.81 48.61 4.22
N HIS A 178 -13.74 48.30 4.95
CA HIS A 178 -12.71 47.36 4.51
C HIS A 178 -12.71 46.16 5.46
N SER A 179 -13.88 45.53 5.58
CA SER A 179 -13.91 44.09 5.83
C SER A 179 -13.21 43.44 4.65
N PRO A 180 -12.11 42.67 4.82
CA PRO A 180 -11.51 41.95 3.72
C PRO A 180 -12.57 41.00 3.18
N ALA A 181 -13.04 41.27 1.96
CA ALA A 181 -13.95 40.38 1.26
C ALA A 181 -13.23 39.04 1.09
N PHE A 182 -13.63 38.04 1.88
CA PHE A 182 -13.27 36.66 1.63
C PHE A 182 -13.81 36.29 0.25
N LYS A 183 -12.98 36.41 -0.78
CA LYS A 183 -13.24 35.74 -2.06
C LYS A 183 -13.31 34.25 -1.72
N PRO A 184 -14.41 33.54 -2.03
CA PRO A 184 -14.44 32.10 -1.86
C PRO A 184 -13.33 31.52 -2.73
N THR A 185 -12.23 31.12 -2.09
CA THR A 185 -11.14 30.41 -2.74
C THR A 185 -11.76 29.14 -3.30
N LYS A 186 -11.70 28.96 -4.62
CA LYS A 186 -12.07 27.67 -5.24
C LYS A 186 -11.38 26.57 -4.43
N PRO A 187 -12.06 25.48 -4.06
CA PRO A 187 -11.44 24.40 -3.31
C PRO A 187 -10.18 23.98 -4.07
N GLN A 188 -9.01 24.26 -3.49
CA GLN A 188 -7.74 23.86 -4.08
C GLN A 188 -7.70 22.34 -4.02
N THR A 189 -7.65 21.71 -5.17
CA THR A 189 -7.41 20.28 -5.29
C THR A 189 -6.00 20.00 -4.79
N VAL A 190 -5.89 19.33 -3.65
CA VAL A 190 -4.61 18.89 -3.10
C VAL A 190 -4.33 17.50 -3.64
N PHE A 191 -3.14 17.29 -4.21
CA PHE A 191 -2.67 15.99 -4.66
C PHE A 191 -1.66 15.41 -3.66
N PRO A 192 -1.51 14.08 -3.60
CA PRO A 192 -0.40 13.44 -2.89
C PRO A 192 0.96 13.96 -3.38
N ASP A 193 1.93 14.07 -2.48
CA ASP A 193 3.29 14.52 -2.79
C ASP A 193 4.09 13.40 -3.48
N PRO A 194 4.57 13.56 -4.72
CA PRO A 194 5.30 12.50 -5.42
C PRO A 194 6.57 12.02 -4.70
N GLU A 195 7.19 12.85 -3.85
CA GLU A 195 8.38 12.47 -3.09
C GLU A 195 8.08 11.41 -2.00
N THR A 196 6.81 11.12 -1.71
CA THR A 196 6.41 10.06 -0.76
C THR A 196 6.34 8.67 -1.40
N ILE A 197 6.57 8.54 -2.70
CA ILE A 197 6.54 7.24 -3.39
C ILE A 197 7.75 6.41 -2.96
N THR A 198 7.48 5.23 -2.41
CA THR A 198 8.52 4.27 -1.96
C THR A 198 8.42 2.95 -2.74
N SER A 199 9.38 2.04 -2.54
CA SER A 199 9.29 0.66 -3.03
C SER A 199 8.02 -0.04 -2.57
N ASP A 200 7.57 0.24 -1.33
CA ASP A 200 6.35 -0.34 -0.77
C ASP A 200 5.10 0.18 -1.49
N THR A 201 5.10 1.46 -1.87
CA THR A 201 4.05 2.06 -2.70
C THR A 201 3.94 1.36 -4.05
N ILE A 202 5.08 1.05 -4.69
CA ILE A 202 5.09 0.31 -5.96
C ILE A 202 4.64 -1.15 -5.73
N ASN A 203 5.13 -1.79 -4.65
CA ASN A 203 4.80 -3.16 -4.30
C ASN A 203 3.28 -3.35 -4.11
N ALA A 204 2.62 -2.37 -3.48
CA ALA A 204 1.16 -2.35 -3.28
C ALA A 204 0.35 -2.41 -4.59
N HIS A 205 0.95 -1.99 -5.72
CA HIS A 205 0.32 -1.98 -7.04
C HIS A 205 0.76 -3.14 -7.95
N THR A 206 1.60 -4.05 -7.46
CA THR A 206 1.95 -5.27 -8.20
C THR A 206 0.80 -6.28 -8.17
N PHE A 207 0.82 -7.26 -9.09
CA PHE A 207 -0.21 -8.31 -9.12
C PHE A 207 -0.15 -9.23 -7.88
N THR A 208 0.95 -9.19 -7.15
CA THR A 208 1.25 -10.05 -6.00
C THR A 208 1.38 -9.29 -4.69
N HIS A 209 0.81 -8.08 -4.58
CA HIS A 209 0.91 -7.23 -3.38
C HIS A 209 0.46 -7.92 -2.08
N ASP A 210 -0.53 -8.80 -2.14
CA ASP A 210 -1.04 -9.57 -1.00
C ASP A 210 -0.22 -10.82 -0.66
N ALA A 211 0.78 -11.16 -1.48
CA ALA A 211 1.59 -12.36 -1.31
C ALA A 211 2.81 -12.09 -0.42
N PRO A 212 3.27 -13.08 0.37
CA PRO A 212 4.56 -12.97 1.04
C PRO A 212 5.72 -12.89 0.02
N PRO A 213 6.90 -12.44 0.45
CA PRO A 213 8.10 -12.40 -0.38
C PRO A 213 8.43 -13.76 -1.02
N CYS A 214 9.12 -13.75 -2.16
CA CYS A 214 9.50 -14.97 -2.86
C CYS A 214 10.74 -15.61 -2.21
N ASP A 215 10.56 -16.75 -1.54
CA ASP A 215 11.66 -17.45 -0.87
C ASP A 215 12.54 -18.28 -1.82
N LEU A 216 11.91 -18.89 -2.82
CA LEU A 216 12.52 -19.91 -3.68
C LEU A 216 11.94 -19.84 -5.09
N LEU A 217 12.82 -19.60 -6.07
CA LEU A 217 12.50 -19.67 -7.49
C LEU A 217 13.20 -20.88 -8.10
N VAL A 218 12.42 -21.79 -8.69
CA VAL A 218 12.92 -22.97 -9.38
C VAL A 218 12.69 -22.85 -10.87
N ARG A 219 13.73 -23.10 -11.66
CA ARG A 219 13.65 -23.17 -13.13
C ARG A 219 14.23 -24.48 -13.63
N THR A 220 13.47 -25.19 -14.44
CA THR A 220 13.86 -26.46 -15.08
C THR A 220 14.52 -26.21 -16.45
N SER A 221 14.90 -27.28 -17.15
CA SER A 221 15.47 -27.34 -18.51
C SER A 221 16.95 -26.94 -18.69
N GLY A 222 17.72 -26.82 -17.60
CA GLY A 222 19.16 -26.48 -17.63
C GLY A 222 19.47 -25.03 -18.01
N VAL A 223 18.43 -24.23 -18.29
CA VAL A 223 18.57 -22.86 -18.75
C VAL A 223 18.77 -21.89 -17.58
N GLN A 224 19.90 -21.19 -17.54
CA GLN A 224 20.26 -20.23 -16.48
C GLN A 224 19.88 -18.79 -16.82
N ARG A 225 18.58 -18.46 -16.77
CA ARG A 225 18.06 -17.09 -16.87
C ARG A 225 16.72 -16.99 -16.14
N LEU A 226 16.25 -15.79 -15.81
CA LEU A 226 14.89 -15.61 -15.25
C LEU A 226 13.80 -15.51 -16.33
N SER A 227 14.16 -15.07 -17.55
CA SER A 227 13.20 -14.87 -18.66
C SER A 227 12.02 -13.96 -18.29
N ASP A 228 12.33 -12.83 -17.65
CA ASP A 228 11.33 -11.80 -17.33
C ASP A 228 10.21 -12.34 -16.41
N PHE A 229 10.59 -13.18 -15.43
CA PHE A 229 9.69 -13.81 -14.49
C PHE A 229 9.96 -13.33 -13.06
N MET A 230 8.94 -12.79 -12.40
CA MET A 230 8.94 -12.42 -10.97
C MET A 230 10.16 -11.61 -10.53
N MET A 231 10.71 -10.75 -11.39
CA MET A 231 11.98 -10.05 -11.14
C MET A 231 11.87 -9.08 -9.96
N TRP A 232 10.74 -8.35 -9.86
CA TRP A 232 10.47 -7.49 -8.71
C TRP A 232 10.40 -8.29 -7.42
N GLN A 233 9.72 -9.43 -7.42
CA GLN A 233 9.51 -10.25 -6.23
C GLN A 233 10.75 -11.05 -5.83
N CYS A 234 11.67 -11.29 -6.76
CA CYS A 234 12.90 -12.04 -6.52
C CYS A 234 14.11 -11.16 -6.17
N HIS A 235 13.90 -9.88 -5.85
CA HIS A 235 14.99 -8.92 -5.62
C HIS A 235 15.73 -9.16 -4.30
N GLU A 236 15.02 -9.64 -3.27
CA GLU A 236 15.53 -9.77 -1.91
C GLU A 236 15.39 -11.20 -1.38
N HIS A 237 16.48 -11.73 -0.84
CA HIS A 237 16.53 -12.99 -0.09
C HIS A 237 15.97 -14.25 -0.79
N THR A 238 15.68 -14.18 -2.09
CA THR A 238 15.22 -15.31 -2.90
C THR A 238 16.36 -16.25 -3.26
N SER A 239 16.17 -17.55 -3.01
CA SER A 239 17.05 -18.58 -3.54
C SER A 239 16.63 -18.95 -4.96
N ILE A 240 17.52 -18.75 -5.94
CA ILE A 240 17.27 -19.13 -7.34
C ILE A 240 17.96 -20.46 -7.60
N VAL A 241 17.21 -21.45 -8.11
CA VAL A 241 17.69 -22.80 -8.38
C VAL A 241 17.38 -23.18 -9.82
N PHE A 242 18.42 -23.58 -10.55
CA PHE A 242 18.32 -24.09 -11.91
C PHE A 242 18.50 -25.61 -11.90
N LEU A 243 17.57 -26.33 -12.52
CA LEU A 243 17.56 -27.78 -12.62
C LEU A 243 17.71 -28.20 -14.08
N GLU A 244 18.54 -29.21 -14.33
CA GLU A 244 18.76 -29.77 -15.67
C GLU A 244 17.54 -30.57 -16.19
N CYS A 245 16.71 -31.12 -15.30
CA CYS A 245 15.54 -31.90 -15.69
C CYS A 245 14.52 -31.06 -16.49
N LEU A 246 13.79 -31.69 -17.42
CA LEU A 246 12.69 -31.02 -18.12
C LEU A 246 11.47 -30.88 -17.18
N TRP A 247 10.56 -29.95 -17.50
CA TRP A 247 9.34 -29.75 -16.70
C TRP A 247 8.47 -31.03 -16.58
N PRO A 248 8.23 -31.83 -17.63
CA PRO A 248 7.47 -33.08 -17.51
C PRO A 248 8.12 -34.11 -16.58
N ASP A 249 9.45 -34.04 -16.41
CA ASP A 249 10.23 -34.96 -15.57
C ASP A 249 10.44 -34.40 -14.15
N PHE A 250 9.94 -33.19 -13.86
CA PHE A 250 10.09 -32.56 -12.57
C PHE A 250 9.07 -33.12 -11.57
N ASP A 251 9.55 -34.04 -10.73
CA ASP A 251 8.74 -34.76 -9.75
C ASP A 251 9.19 -34.48 -8.31
N LEU A 252 8.66 -35.26 -7.36
CA LEU A 252 9.00 -35.16 -5.95
C LEU A 252 10.49 -35.42 -5.68
N TRP A 253 11.12 -36.35 -6.41
CA TRP A 253 12.52 -36.71 -6.21
C TRP A 253 13.47 -35.61 -6.69
N GLN A 254 13.06 -34.86 -7.71
CA GLN A 254 13.79 -33.65 -8.13
C GLN A 254 13.55 -32.46 -7.17
N PHE A 255 12.35 -32.35 -6.60
CA PHE A 255 12.01 -31.22 -5.72
C PHE A 255 12.57 -31.33 -4.30
N LEU A 256 12.64 -32.54 -3.73
CA LEU A 256 13.10 -32.74 -2.34
C LEU A 256 14.53 -32.22 -2.08
N PRO A 257 15.54 -32.52 -2.92
CA PRO A 257 16.89 -31.97 -2.74
C PRO A 257 16.91 -30.44 -2.72
N VAL A 258 16.12 -29.81 -3.59
CA VAL A 258 16.00 -28.34 -3.66
C VAL A 258 15.47 -27.78 -2.35
N LEU A 259 14.43 -28.41 -1.79
CA LEU A 259 13.83 -27.96 -0.53
C LEU A 259 14.81 -28.12 0.65
N VAL A 260 15.52 -29.24 0.72
CA VAL A 260 16.51 -29.51 1.77
C VAL A 260 17.68 -28.52 1.68
N GLU A 261 18.19 -28.26 0.47
CA GLU A 261 19.27 -27.29 0.26
C GLU A 261 18.83 -25.87 0.66
N TRP A 262 17.61 -25.47 0.29
CA TRP A 262 17.04 -24.20 0.71
C TRP A 262 16.93 -24.10 2.23
N GLN A 263 16.38 -25.12 2.90
CA GLN A 263 16.28 -25.14 4.37
C GLN A 263 17.64 -25.01 5.05
N TRP A 264 18.67 -25.67 4.51
CA TRP A 264 20.03 -25.56 5.03
C TRP A 264 20.63 -24.17 4.86
N LYS A 265 20.41 -23.53 3.70
CA LYS A 265 20.81 -22.13 3.44
C LYS A 265 20.12 -21.17 4.41
N GLN A 266 18.81 -21.33 4.64
CA GLN A 266 18.07 -20.48 5.58
C GLN A 266 18.59 -20.61 7.00
N ARG A 267 18.89 -21.84 7.46
CA ARG A 267 19.48 -22.06 8.79
C ARG A 267 20.80 -21.31 8.94
N LYS A 268 21.70 -21.40 7.95
CA LYS A 268 22.99 -20.68 7.98
C LYS A 268 22.82 -19.17 8.02
N LEU A 269 21.89 -18.63 7.25
CA LEU A 269 21.60 -17.19 7.25
C LEU A 269 21.08 -16.73 8.61
N ASN A 270 20.18 -17.50 9.22
CA ASN A 270 19.64 -17.22 10.54
C ASN A 270 20.74 -17.27 11.62
N ASP A 271 21.61 -18.28 11.58
CA ASP A 271 22.74 -18.42 12.50
C ASP A 271 23.73 -17.23 12.36
N ALA A 272 24.02 -16.80 11.13
CA ALA A 272 24.88 -15.64 10.87
C ALA A 272 24.26 -14.32 11.37
N GLN A 273 22.94 -14.13 11.15
CA GLN A 273 22.23 -12.96 11.66
C GLN A 273 22.19 -12.93 13.19
N ALA A 274 21.94 -14.07 13.83
CA ALA A 274 21.96 -14.22 15.28
C ALA A 274 23.35 -13.86 15.85
N PHE A 275 24.42 -14.37 15.24
CA PHE A 275 25.79 -14.03 15.63
C PHE A 275 26.10 -12.53 15.50
N SER A 276 25.65 -11.89 14.42
CA SER A 276 25.83 -10.43 14.23
C SER A 276 25.09 -9.60 15.28
N ARG A 277 23.93 -10.07 15.76
CA ARG A 277 23.14 -9.40 16.80
C ARG A 277 23.80 -9.51 18.17
N THR A 278 24.42 -10.65 18.48
CA THR A 278 25.14 -10.86 19.74
C THR A 278 26.51 -10.17 19.79
N SER A 279 27.10 -9.83 18.65
CA SER A 279 28.44 -9.22 18.54
C SER A 279 28.44 -7.70 18.34
N ARG A 280 27.27 -7.04 18.23
CA ARG A 280 27.21 -5.58 18.27
C ARG A 280 27.51 -5.11 19.70
N PRO A 281 28.59 -4.33 19.94
CA PRO A 281 28.84 -3.78 21.26
C PRO A 281 27.69 -2.83 21.62
N LEU A 282 27.22 -2.91 22.87
CA LEU A 282 26.39 -1.87 23.47
C LEU A 282 27.10 -0.54 23.23
N LYS A 283 26.54 0.32 22.36
CA LYS A 283 26.94 1.72 22.34
C LYS A 283 26.63 2.26 23.73
N ALA A 284 27.68 2.49 24.52
CA ALA A 284 27.61 3.11 25.82
C ALA A 284 26.83 4.43 25.70
N CYS A 285 25.82 4.59 26.56
CA CYS A 285 25.12 5.85 26.80
C CYS A 285 26.08 6.91 27.35
#